data_AF-A0A4Q3D5S2-F1
#
_entry.id   AF-A0A4Q3D5S2-F1
#
_cell.length_a   1.000
_cell.length_b   1.000
_cell.length_c   1.000
_cell.angle_alpha   90.00
_cell.angle_beta   90.00
_cell.angle_gamma   90.00
#
_symmetry.space_group_name_H-M   'P 1'
#
loop_
_entity.id
_entity.type
_entity.pdbx_description
1 polymer ?
#
loop_
_entity_poly.entity_id
_entity_poly.type
_entity_poly.pdbx_seq_one_letter_code
_entity_poly.pdbx_strand_id
1 'polypeptide(L)'
;ATPRSSDGQLLFLMEMVNKMKPLDQSPSGSRIASVHNGSSLFTGDAGGGESNIRRYIIENDWLEAIIQMPNNLFYNTGITTYIWLLSNKKTANRKGKVQLIDAGQLYRKLRKNLGNKNCEFAPEHIRQIVNVYEELQAVERTGDEGIASKIFNNTDFGYYKVSIERPKRLKAQFTNERIAELRFDKTLREPMQWAYEEFGEEVYTNLSQYEKAILDWCEKNELNLNAKQSKTLTTAATWQKGIELIKTASQLMQTIGTEEHHDFNLFSQKVDEALKSAKTKLSASEKNAILNAVSWYDASAEKVIKGTVKLQSEKLEQLLQHLGCAENQLADYGY
;
A
#
# COMPACT_ATOMS: atom_id res chain seq x y z
N ALA A 1 1.01 -17.21 -9.40
CA ALA A 1 0.74 -16.18 -8.37
C ALA A 1 0.79 -16.84 -7.00
N THR A 2 1.52 -16.28 -6.04
CA THR A 2 1.69 -16.89 -4.72
C THR A 2 1.12 -15.93 -3.67
N PRO A 3 0.13 -16.34 -2.85
CA PRO A 3 -0.41 -15.49 -1.80
C PRO A 3 0.63 -15.30 -0.68
N ARG A 4 0.40 -14.37 0.24
CA ARG A 4 1.28 -14.17 1.40
C ARG A 4 1.34 -15.44 2.25
N SER A 5 2.51 -15.74 2.81
CA SER A 5 2.71 -16.90 3.68
C SER A 5 1.82 -16.91 4.93
N SER A 6 1.34 -15.74 5.36
CA SER A 6 0.44 -15.55 6.50
C SER A 6 -1.02 -15.94 6.23
N ASP A 7 -1.44 -16.07 4.97
CA ASP A 7 -2.83 -16.44 4.60
C ASP A 7 -2.81 -17.47 3.45
N GLY A 8 -2.87 -18.75 3.82
CA GLY A 8 -2.85 -19.88 2.89
C GLY A 8 -4.21 -20.24 2.29
N GLN A 9 -5.28 -19.51 2.59
CA GLN A 9 -6.64 -19.93 2.26
C GLN A 9 -6.89 -20.06 0.74
N LEU A 10 -6.42 -19.08 -0.04
CA LEU A 10 -6.50 -19.13 -1.50
C LEU A 10 -5.57 -20.20 -2.10
N LEU A 11 -4.55 -20.63 -1.37
CA LEU A 11 -3.64 -21.69 -1.79
C LEU A 11 -4.36 -23.04 -1.77
N PHE A 12 -5.15 -23.32 -0.74
CA PHE A 12 -6.01 -24.51 -0.70
C PHE A 12 -7.07 -24.50 -1.81
N LEU A 13 -7.66 -23.33 -2.10
CA LEU A 13 -8.59 -23.21 -3.23
C LEU A 13 -7.89 -23.53 -4.56
N MET A 14 -6.67 -23.02 -4.76
CA MET A 14 -5.88 -23.31 -5.96
C MET A 14 -5.49 -24.78 -6.08
N GLU A 15 -5.21 -25.47 -4.96
CA GLU A 15 -5.00 -26.93 -4.98
C GLU A 15 -6.27 -27.66 -5.41
N MET A 16 -7.45 -27.25 -4.94
CA MET A 16 -8.73 -27.82 -5.42
C MET A 16 -8.94 -27.57 -6.92
N VAL A 17 -8.66 -26.35 -7.39
CA VAL A 17 -8.73 -25.99 -8.82
C VAL A 17 -7.78 -26.85 -9.66
N ASN A 18 -6.56 -27.10 -9.18
CA ASN A 18 -5.58 -27.95 -9.83
C ASN A 18 -6.05 -29.42 -9.95
N LYS A 19 -6.95 -29.88 -9.08
CA LYS A 19 -7.54 -31.23 -9.12
C LYS A 19 -8.83 -31.32 -9.94
N MET A 20 -9.31 -30.22 -10.53
CA MET A 20 -10.48 -30.27 -11.39
C MET A 20 -10.20 -31.16 -12.61
N LYS A 21 -11.11 -32.09 -12.88
CA LYS A 21 -11.03 -32.93 -14.08
C LYS A 21 -11.34 -32.09 -15.31
N PRO A 22 -10.48 -32.09 -16.33
CA PRO A 22 -10.76 -31.40 -17.58
C PRO A 22 -11.94 -32.06 -18.32
N LEU A 23 -12.60 -31.31 -19.21
CA LEU A 23 -13.85 -31.72 -19.84
C LEU A 23 -13.70 -32.89 -20.82
N ASP A 24 -12.49 -33.09 -21.35
CA ASP A 24 -12.11 -34.24 -22.18
C ASP A 24 -12.07 -35.55 -21.39
N GLN A 25 -11.63 -35.51 -20.13
CA GLN A 25 -11.59 -36.65 -19.22
C GLN A 25 -12.92 -36.88 -18.49
N SER A 26 -13.65 -35.80 -18.18
CA SER A 26 -14.95 -35.88 -17.54
C SER A 26 -15.93 -34.92 -18.20
N PRO A 27 -16.86 -35.41 -19.04
CA PRO A 27 -17.84 -34.56 -19.71
C PRO A 27 -18.72 -33.77 -18.75
N SER A 28 -18.88 -34.21 -17.50
CA SER A 28 -19.63 -33.49 -16.45
C SER A 28 -18.82 -32.40 -15.76
N GLY A 29 -17.51 -32.33 -16.00
CA GLY A 29 -16.59 -31.39 -15.37
C GLY A 29 -16.36 -31.66 -13.88
N SER A 30 -16.00 -30.61 -13.15
CA SER A 30 -15.76 -30.62 -11.72
C SER A 30 -16.41 -29.41 -11.08
N ARG A 31 -16.79 -29.57 -9.81
CA ARG A 31 -17.39 -28.51 -9.01
C ARG A 31 -16.74 -28.45 -7.64
N ILE A 32 -16.46 -27.25 -7.17
CA ILE A 32 -15.82 -27.01 -5.87
C ILE A 32 -16.73 -26.11 -5.06
N ALA A 33 -17.03 -26.51 -3.83
CA ALA A 33 -17.62 -25.65 -2.80
C ALA A 33 -16.61 -25.57 -1.64
N SER A 34 -16.08 -24.37 -1.39
CA SER A 34 -15.09 -24.13 -0.34
C SER A 34 -15.56 -23.00 0.57
N VAL A 35 -15.32 -23.11 1.87
CA VAL A 35 -15.70 -22.10 2.86
C VAL A 35 -14.51 -21.21 3.18
N HIS A 36 -14.73 -19.90 3.08
CA HIS A 36 -13.72 -18.86 3.27
C HIS A 36 -14.20 -17.82 4.30
N ASN A 37 -13.26 -17.12 4.92
CA ASN A 37 -13.52 -15.85 5.61
C ASN A 37 -13.50 -14.69 4.58
N GLY A 38 -13.76 -13.47 5.04
CA GLY A 38 -13.80 -12.29 4.16
C GLY A 38 -12.48 -11.94 3.47
N SER A 39 -11.31 -12.33 3.99
CA SER A 39 -10.02 -11.92 3.41
C SER A 39 -9.82 -12.40 1.97
N SER A 40 -10.36 -13.59 1.63
CA SER A 40 -10.33 -14.12 0.25
C SER A 40 -10.89 -13.16 -0.79
N LEU A 41 -11.86 -12.32 -0.43
CA LEU A 41 -12.60 -11.50 -1.37
C LEU A 41 -11.85 -10.22 -1.76
N PHE A 42 -11.10 -9.62 -0.83
CA PHE A 42 -10.55 -8.26 -1.02
C PHE A 42 -9.05 -8.11 -0.74
N THR A 43 -8.38 -9.11 -0.15
CA THR A 43 -6.95 -8.95 0.17
C THR A 43 -6.07 -9.06 -1.06
N GLY A 44 -4.95 -8.31 -1.06
CA GLY A 44 -3.98 -8.27 -2.17
C GLY A 44 -4.24 -7.08 -3.09
N ASP A 45 -3.25 -6.20 -3.22
CA ASP A 45 -3.28 -5.06 -4.14
C ASP A 45 -3.32 -5.54 -5.60
N ALA A 46 -3.66 -4.65 -6.54
CA ALA A 46 -3.61 -4.95 -7.95
C ALA A 46 -2.23 -5.51 -8.36
N GLY A 47 -2.22 -6.67 -9.03
CA GLY A 47 -0.98 -7.38 -9.39
C GLY A 47 -0.38 -8.25 -8.27
N GLY A 48 -0.92 -8.22 -7.06
CA GLY A 48 -0.53 -9.08 -5.95
C GLY A 48 -0.99 -10.54 -6.11
N GLY A 49 -0.47 -11.44 -5.27
CA GLY A 49 -0.71 -12.88 -5.34
C GLY A 49 -2.19 -13.27 -5.24
N GLU A 50 -2.87 -12.81 -4.19
CA GLU A 50 -4.29 -13.05 -3.92
C GLU A 50 -5.18 -12.47 -5.04
N SER A 51 -4.84 -11.28 -5.52
CA SER A 51 -5.52 -10.60 -6.63
C SER A 51 -5.40 -11.39 -7.94
N ASN A 52 -4.20 -11.86 -8.26
CA ASN A 52 -3.95 -12.66 -9.46
C ASN A 52 -4.61 -14.04 -9.40
N ILE A 53 -4.76 -14.65 -8.21
CA ILE A 53 -5.53 -15.90 -8.06
C ILE A 53 -7.00 -15.66 -8.39
N ARG A 54 -7.61 -14.63 -7.82
CA ARG A 54 -8.99 -14.23 -8.13
C ARG A 54 -9.18 -13.98 -9.62
N ARG A 55 -8.29 -13.17 -10.19
CA ARG A 55 -8.25 -12.86 -11.61
C ARG A 55 -8.19 -14.14 -12.44
N TYR A 56 -7.28 -15.06 -12.12
CA TYR A 56 -7.13 -16.32 -12.85
C TYR A 56 -8.42 -17.16 -12.83
N ILE A 57 -9.07 -17.30 -11.68
CA ILE A 57 -10.34 -18.05 -11.56
C ILE A 57 -11.47 -17.39 -12.36
N ILE A 58 -11.57 -16.06 -12.33
CA ILE A 58 -12.63 -15.29 -12.99
C ILE A 58 -12.41 -15.21 -14.51
N GLU A 59 -11.17 -14.99 -14.97
CA GLU A 59 -10.83 -14.93 -16.40
C GLU A 59 -11.00 -16.29 -17.09
N ASN A 60 -10.79 -17.40 -16.38
CA ASN A 60 -11.11 -18.74 -16.88
C ASN A 60 -12.61 -19.09 -16.77
N ASP A 61 -13.45 -18.16 -16.32
CA ASP A 61 -14.89 -18.31 -16.15
C ASP A 61 -15.29 -19.49 -15.24
N TRP A 62 -14.54 -19.73 -14.16
CA TRP A 62 -14.82 -20.85 -13.25
C TRP A 62 -15.66 -20.46 -12.03
N LEU A 63 -15.58 -19.21 -11.57
CA LEU A 63 -16.35 -18.76 -10.40
C LEU A 63 -17.84 -18.63 -10.75
N GLU A 64 -18.72 -19.45 -10.17
CA GLU A 64 -20.16 -19.38 -10.41
C GLU A 64 -20.89 -18.52 -9.40
N ALA A 65 -20.55 -18.66 -8.11
CA ALA A 65 -21.20 -17.89 -7.06
C ALA A 65 -20.32 -17.68 -5.82
N ILE A 66 -20.58 -16.58 -5.12
CA ILE A 66 -20.12 -16.33 -3.75
C ILE A 66 -21.37 -16.20 -2.87
N ILE A 67 -21.45 -17.02 -1.83
CA ILE A 67 -22.61 -17.04 -0.92
C ILE A 67 -22.16 -16.60 0.47
N GLN A 68 -22.60 -15.43 0.92
CA GLN A 68 -22.38 -14.97 2.29
C GLN A 68 -23.30 -15.75 3.25
N MET A 69 -22.72 -16.33 4.29
CA MET A 69 -23.42 -17.04 5.35
C MET A 69 -23.67 -16.15 6.57
N PRO A 70 -24.62 -16.52 7.45
CA PRO A 70 -24.85 -15.84 8.72
C PRO A 70 -23.60 -15.74 9.60
N ASN A 71 -23.52 -14.68 10.39
CA ASN A 71 -22.53 -14.56 11.45
C ASN A 71 -22.76 -15.63 12.52
N ASN A 72 -21.72 -15.99 13.26
CA ASN A 72 -21.84 -16.94 14.37
C ASN A 72 -22.43 -18.30 13.95
N LEU A 73 -22.17 -18.75 12.73
CA LEU A 73 -22.59 -20.06 12.22
C LEU A 73 -21.63 -21.19 12.67
N PHE A 74 -20.37 -20.86 12.95
CA PHE A 74 -19.32 -21.80 13.30
C PHE A 74 -18.95 -21.72 14.79
N TYR A 75 -18.60 -22.87 15.37
CA TYR A 75 -18.29 -22.99 16.80
C TYR A 75 -17.07 -22.14 17.23
N ASN A 76 -16.02 -22.14 16.41
CA ASN A 76 -14.73 -21.54 16.74
C ASN A 76 -14.62 -20.04 16.41
N THR A 77 -15.57 -19.46 15.66
CA THR A 77 -15.45 -18.07 15.19
C THR A 77 -16.81 -17.43 14.96
N GLY A 78 -16.93 -16.15 15.34
CA GLY A 78 -18.13 -15.34 15.13
C GLY A 78 -18.16 -14.57 13.80
N ILE A 79 -17.09 -14.67 13.00
CA ILE A 79 -16.95 -13.90 11.75
C ILE A 79 -17.95 -14.34 10.68
N THR A 80 -18.24 -13.43 9.76
CA THR A 80 -18.93 -13.75 8.51
C THR A 80 -18.05 -14.65 7.64
N THR A 81 -18.67 -15.65 7.04
CA THR A 81 -18.00 -16.62 6.16
C THR A 81 -18.73 -16.73 4.83
N TYR A 82 -18.03 -17.19 3.81
CA TYR A 82 -18.47 -17.18 2.42
C TYR A 82 -18.22 -18.54 1.78
N ILE A 83 -19.18 -19.04 1.01
CA ILE A 83 -18.98 -20.21 0.16
C ILE A 83 -18.54 -19.73 -1.21
N TRP A 84 -17.38 -20.18 -1.65
CA TRP A 84 -16.92 -20.08 -3.02
C TRP A 84 -17.40 -21.29 -3.80
N LEU A 85 -18.19 -21.06 -4.84
CA LEU A 85 -18.69 -22.11 -5.72
C LEU A 85 -18.08 -21.96 -7.11
N LEU A 86 -17.27 -22.93 -7.51
CA LEU A 86 -16.61 -22.97 -8.81
C LEU A 86 -17.09 -24.16 -9.64
N SER A 87 -17.15 -23.98 -10.95
CA SER A 87 -17.43 -25.01 -11.93
C SER A 87 -16.63 -24.76 -13.20
N ASN A 88 -15.94 -25.77 -13.72
CA ASN A 88 -15.31 -25.70 -15.05
C ASN A 88 -16.29 -26.08 -16.19
N LYS A 89 -17.54 -26.37 -15.84
CA LYS A 89 -18.64 -26.65 -16.78
C LYS A 89 -19.87 -25.82 -16.40
N LYS A 90 -19.77 -24.50 -16.57
CA LYS A 90 -20.93 -23.61 -16.39
C LYS A 90 -22.04 -23.92 -17.40
N THR A 91 -23.29 -23.85 -16.95
CA THR A 91 -24.46 -23.88 -17.83
C THR A 91 -24.46 -22.66 -18.77
N ALA A 92 -25.15 -22.77 -19.91
CA ALA A 92 -25.14 -21.71 -20.93
C ALA A 92 -25.58 -20.33 -20.39
N ASN A 93 -26.57 -20.29 -19.49
CA ASN A 93 -27.06 -19.06 -18.86
C ASN A 93 -26.08 -18.44 -17.84
N ARG A 94 -25.10 -19.20 -17.34
CA ARG A 94 -24.11 -18.81 -16.32
C ARG A 94 -22.75 -18.39 -16.90
N LYS A 95 -22.48 -18.68 -18.17
CA LYS A 95 -21.20 -18.33 -18.81
C LYS A 95 -20.95 -16.82 -18.75
N GLY A 96 -19.72 -16.44 -18.39
CA GLY A 96 -19.28 -15.06 -18.25
C GLY A 96 -19.86 -14.32 -17.04
N LYS A 97 -20.57 -15.02 -16.14
CA LYS A 97 -21.28 -14.42 -15.01
C LYS A 97 -20.87 -15.02 -13.67
N VAL A 98 -20.97 -14.18 -12.64
CA VAL A 98 -20.83 -14.53 -11.23
C VAL A 98 -22.07 -14.07 -10.47
N GLN A 99 -22.62 -14.94 -9.62
CA GLN A 99 -23.74 -14.60 -8.75
C GLN A 99 -23.26 -14.33 -7.32
N LEU A 100 -23.58 -13.19 -6.76
CA LEU A 100 -23.37 -12.89 -5.35
C LEU A 100 -24.69 -13.11 -4.62
N ILE A 101 -24.68 -13.94 -3.58
CA ILE A 101 -25.86 -14.28 -2.77
C ILE A 101 -25.58 -13.88 -1.33
N ASP A 102 -26.37 -12.94 -0.80
CA ASP A 102 -26.36 -12.60 0.62
C ASP A 102 -27.45 -13.39 1.35
N ALA A 103 -27.01 -14.46 2.04
CA ALA A 103 -27.85 -15.27 2.93
C ALA A 103 -27.54 -15.00 4.41
N GLY A 104 -26.92 -13.86 4.74
CA GLY A 104 -26.48 -13.52 6.10
C GLY A 104 -27.61 -13.44 7.12
N GLN A 105 -28.84 -13.18 6.65
CA GLN A 105 -30.03 -13.05 7.49
C GLN A 105 -30.89 -14.32 7.52
N LEU A 106 -30.50 -15.39 6.80
CA LEU A 106 -31.25 -16.64 6.76
C LEU A 106 -30.77 -17.60 7.86
N TYR A 107 -31.23 -17.41 9.09
CA TYR A 107 -30.84 -18.29 10.20
C TYR A 107 -31.95 -18.46 11.24
N ARG A 108 -31.87 -19.55 12.01
CA ARG A 108 -32.62 -19.71 13.26
C ARG A 108 -31.65 -19.65 14.43
N LYS A 109 -32.04 -18.99 15.51
CA LYS A 109 -31.24 -18.93 16.74
C LYS A 109 -31.22 -20.31 17.41
N LEU A 110 -30.06 -20.69 17.93
CA LEU A 110 -29.93 -21.88 18.76
C LEU A 110 -30.54 -21.62 20.14
N ARG A 111 -31.12 -22.65 20.76
CA ARG A 111 -31.61 -22.57 22.15
C ARG A 111 -30.48 -22.37 23.16
N LYS A 112 -29.31 -22.94 22.86
CA LYS A 112 -28.09 -22.81 23.67
C LYS A 112 -26.92 -22.61 22.73
N ASN A 113 -26.11 -21.59 22.99
CA ASN A 113 -24.91 -21.32 22.20
C ASN A 113 -23.89 -22.45 22.37
N LEU A 114 -23.15 -22.75 21.30
CA LEU A 114 -22.02 -23.66 21.28
C LEU A 114 -20.79 -22.83 20.92
N GLY A 115 -20.03 -22.39 21.92
CA GLY A 115 -18.92 -21.45 21.70
C GLY A 115 -19.43 -20.15 21.07
N ASN A 116 -18.83 -19.76 19.95
CA ASN A 116 -19.31 -18.61 19.16
C ASN A 116 -20.58 -18.93 18.36
N LYS A 117 -20.91 -20.21 18.14
CA LYS A 117 -22.09 -20.60 17.35
C LYS A 117 -23.37 -20.29 18.10
N ASN A 118 -24.21 -19.41 17.57
CA ASN A 118 -25.51 -19.07 18.14
C ASN A 118 -26.67 -19.21 17.15
N CYS A 119 -26.39 -19.58 15.91
CA CYS A 119 -27.40 -19.77 14.88
C CYS A 119 -27.11 -20.99 13.99
N GLU A 120 -28.12 -21.39 13.22
CA GLU A 120 -28.00 -22.42 12.21
C GLU A 120 -28.91 -22.15 11.00
N PHE A 121 -28.55 -22.73 9.86
CA PHE A 121 -29.46 -22.82 8.73
C PHE A 121 -30.56 -23.84 9.02
N ALA A 122 -31.81 -23.43 8.81
CA ALA A 122 -32.93 -24.36 8.77
C ALA A 122 -33.06 -24.98 7.37
N PRO A 123 -33.71 -26.14 7.22
CA PRO A 123 -33.89 -26.78 5.92
C PRO A 123 -34.57 -25.89 4.86
N GLU A 124 -35.48 -25.00 5.25
CA GLU A 124 -36.07 -24.02 4.33
C GLU A 124 -35.10 -22.91 3.89
N HIS A 125 -34.17 -22.49 4.74
CA HIS A 125 -33.14 -21.52 4.38
C HIS A 125 -32.21 -22.11 3.31
N ILE A 126 -31.79 -23.36 3.51
CA ILE A 126 -30.93 -24.07 2.54
C ILE A 126 -31.66 -24.21 1.20
N ARG A 127 -32.94 -24.62 1.21
CA ARG A 127 -33.76 -24.70 -0.01
C ARG A 127 -33.89 -23.36 -0.72
N GLN A 128 -34.11 -22.28 0.02
CA GLN A 128 -34.20 -20.95 -0.56
C GLN A 128 -32.89 -20.53 -1.25
N ILE A 129 -31.74 -20.75 -0.59
CA ILE A 129 -30.42 -20.45 -1.17
C ILE A 129 -30.17 -21.27 -2.44
N VAL A 130 -30.49 -22.58 -2.40
CA VAL A 130 -30.34 -23.48 -3.54
C VAL A 130 -31.23 -23.05 -4.70
N ASN A 131 -32.50 -22.72 -4.46
CA ASN A 131 -33.41 -22.28 -5.52
C ASN A 131 -32.93 -20.98 -6.18
N VAL A 132 -32.58 -19.96 -5.39
CA VAL A 132 -32.06 -18.68 -5.91
C VAL A 132 -30.78 -18.90 -6.72
N TYR A 133 -29.94 -19.83 -6.29
CA TYR A 133 -28.76 -20.25 -7.02
C TYR A 133 -29.11 -20.98 -8.33
N GLU A 134 -29.88 -22.06 -8.30
CA GLU A 134 -30.18 -22.88 -9.49
C GLU A 134 -30.90 -22.07 -10.58
N GLU A 135 -31.83 -21.21 -10.19
CA GLU A 135 -32.60 -20.36 -11.10
C GLU A 135 -31.80 -19.14 -11.61
N LEU A 136 -30.61 -18.88 -11.06
CA LEU A 136 -29.83 -17.66 -11.33
C LEU A 136 -30.71 -16.42 -11.11
N GLN A 137 -31.45 -16.40 -9.99
CA GLN A 137 -32.44 -15.38 -9.71
C GLN A 137 -31.78 -14.13 -9.12
N ALA A 138 -32.09 -12.95 -9.67
CA ALA A 138 -31.80 -11.68 -9.02
C ALA A 138 -32.88 -11.37 -7.98
N VAL A 139 -32.45 -11.03 -6.76
CA VAL A 139 -33.35 -10.75 -5.64
C VAL A 139 -32.89 -9.46 -4.96
N GLU A 140 -33.73 -8.44 -5.02
CA GLU A 140 -33.54 -7.22 -4.23
C GLU A 140 -34.14 -7.43 -2.83
N ARG A 141 -33.35 -7.13 -1.79
CA ARG A 141 -33.81 -7.26 -0.40
C ARG A 141 -34.60 -6.02 -0.02
N THR A 142 -35.83 -6.23 0.47
CA THR A 142 -36.65 -5.18 1.07
C THR A 142 -36.50 -5.22 2.59
N GLY A 143 -35.79 -4.24 3.16
CA GLY A 143 -35.49 -4.17 4.60
C GLY A 143 -34.26 -4.97 5.03
N ASP A 144 -34.19 -5.29 6.32
CA ASP A 144 -32.99 -5.91 6.94
C ASP A 144 -33.04 -7.45 7.00
N GLU A 145 -34.11 -8.07 6.50
CA GLU A 145 -34.32 -9.53 6.55
C GLU A 145 -34.36 -10.17 5.17
N GLY A 146 -34.14 -11.49 5.11
CA GLY A 146 -34.27 -12.28 3.88
C GLY A 146 -32.99 -12.38 3.05
N ILE A 147 -33.12 -12.95 1.86
CA ILE A 147 -32.00 -13.19 0.92
C ILE A 147 -31.87 -12.03 -0.07
N ALA A 148 -30.64 -11.71 -0.48
CA ALA A 148 -30.40 -10.87 -1.64
C ALA A 148 -29.56 -11.64 -2.66
N SER A 149 -29.75 -11.37 -3.95
CA SER A 149 -28.89 -11.92 -4.99
C SER A 149 -28.68 -10.95 -6.13
N LYS A 150 -27.42 -10.77 -6.53
CA LYS A 150 -27.02 -9.95 -7.67
C LYS A 150 -26.16 -10.76 -8.61
N ILE A 151 -26.27 -10.46 -9.91
CA ILE A 151 -25.56 -11.18 -10.97
C ILE A 151 -24.70 -10.16 -11.69
N PHE A 152 -23.41 -10.46 -11.82
CA PHE A 152 -22.41 -9.61 -12.44
C PHE A 152 -21.74 -10.34 -13.59
N ASN A 153 -21.23 -9.58 -14.54
CA ASN A 153 -20.31 -10.10 -15.54
C ASN A 153 -18.91 -10.25 -14.93
N ASN A 154 -18.09 -11.16 -15.48
CA ASN A 154 -16.71 -11.34 -15.03
C ASN A 154 -15.90 -10.03 -15.10
N THR A 155 -16.19 -9.18 -16.09
CA THR A 155 -15.54 -7.87 -16.29
C THR A 155 -15.85 -6.86 -15.19
N ASP A 156 -16.97 -7.00 -14.48
CA ASP A 156 -17.38 -6.06 -13.44
C ASP A 156 -16.47 -6.15 -12.20
N PHE A 157 -15.70 -7.23 -12.06
CA PHE A 157 -14.73 -7.43 -10.98
C PHE A 157 -13.31 -6.91 -11.31
N GLY A 158 -13.10 -6.37 -12.51
CA GLY A 158 -11.81 -5.81 -12.92
C GLY A 158 -11.47 -4.53 -12.15
N TYR A 159 -10.28 -4.48 -11.56
CA TYR A 159 -9.73 -3.26 -10.95
C TYR A 159 -8.33 -2.99 -11.51
N TYR A 160 -8.16 -1.82 -12.12
CA TYR A 160 -6.89 -1.37 -12.68
C TYR A 160 -6.32 -0.27 -11.78
N LYS A 161 -5.06 -0.45 -11.37
CA LYS A 161 -4.30 0.56 -10.65
C LYS A 161 -3.16 1.04 -11.55
N VAL A 162 -3.21 2.31 -11.92
CA VAL A 162 -2.16 2.93 -12.75
C VAL A 162 -1.42 3.95 -11.89
N SER A 163 -0.12 3.76 -11.73
CA SER A 163 0.75 4.74 -11.09
C SER A 163 1.12 5.81 -12.12
N ILE A 164 0.75 7.06 -11.84
CA ILE A 164 1.12 8.20 -12.68
C ILE A 164 2.33 8.87 -12.06
N GLU A 165 3.49 8.69 -12.68
CA GLU A 165 4.71 9.37 -12.27
C GLU A 165 4.74 10.78 -12.87
N ARG A 166 5.22 11.75 -12.08
CA ARG A 166 5.38 13.14 -12.52
C ARG A 166 6.80 13.60 -12.22
N PRO A 167 7.41 14.43 -13.09
CA PRO A 167 8.71 15.02 -12.82
C PRO A 167 8.68 15.75 -11.48
N LYS A 168 9.66 15.48 -10.62
CA LYS A 168 9.87 16.24 -9.39
C LYS A 168 10.20 17.68 -9.78
N ARG A 169 9.54 18.67 -9.18
CA ARG A 169 9.82 20.10 -9.38
C ARG A 169 10.05 20.71 -8.01
N LEU A 170 11.21 21.35 -7.81
CA LEU A 170 11.63 21.85 -6.50
C LEU A 170 12.08 23.30 -6.61
N LYS A 171 11.57 24.13 -5.71
CA LYS A 171 12.22 25.39 -5.33
C LYS A 171 13.19 25.15 -4.20
N ALA A 172 14.16 26.03 -4.04
CA ALA A 172 15.06 25.99 -2.91
C ALA A 172 15.39 27.39 -2.39
N GLN A 173 15.55 27.51 -1.07
CA GLN A 173 15.92 28.75 -0.41
C GLN A 173 16.53 28.42 0.96
N PHE A 174 17.72 28.97 1.24
CA PHE A 174 18.24 28.94 2.60
C PHE A 174 17.54 29.99 3.45
N THR A 175 17.00 29.57 4.60
CA THR A 175 16.55 30.45 5.67
C THR A 175 16.91 29.81 7.01
N ASN A 176 17.01 30.61 8.08
CA ASN A 176 17.33 30.10 9.41
C ASN A 176 16.30 29.05 9.87
N GLU A 177 15.03 29.26 9.55
CA GLU A 177 13.93 28.37 9.91
C GLU A 177 14.09 27.01 9.22
N ARG A 178 14.35 27.00 7.91
CA ARG A 178 14.55 25.75 7.16
C ARG A 178 15.81 25.00 7.58
N ILE A 179 16.88 25.73 7.87
CA ILE A 179 18.14 25.13 8.33
C ILE A 179 17.97 24.54 9.74
N ALA A 180 17.23 25.19 10.63
CA ALA A 180 16.99 24.72 11.99
C ALA A 180 16.34 23.32 12.04
N GLU A 181 15.60 22.94 10.99
CA GLU A 181 15.00 21.61 10.86
C GLU A 181 16.01 20.47 10.74
N LEU A 182 17.25 20.77 10.32
CA LEU A 182 18.34 19.79 10.26
C LEU A 182 18.76 19.27 11.64
N ARG A 183 18.30 19.92 12.72
CA ARG A 183 18.53 19.49 14.09
C ARG A 183 17.95 18.11 14.37
N PHE A 184 16.83 17.79 13.71
CA PHE A 184 15.98 16.69 14.11
C PHE A 184 16.06 15.52 13.13
N ASP A 185 16.18 14.30 13.64
CA ASP A 185 16.03 13.10 12.84
C ASP A 185 14.57 12.96 12.36
N LYS A 186 14.38 12.64 11.08
CA LYS A 186 13.05 12.57 10.46
C LYS A 186 12.10 11.59 11.17
N THR A 187 12.63 10.51 11.74
CA THR A 187 11.84 9.47 12.42
C THR A 187 11.62 9.76 13.91
N LEU A 188 12.36 10.72 14.47
CA LEU A 188 12.33 11.12 15.88
C LEU A 188 12.04 12.61 16.04
N ARG A 189 11.42 13.23 15.02
CA ARG A 189 11.29 14.69 14.94
C ARG A 189 10.58 15.26 16.16
N GLU A 190 9.41 14.74 16.47
CA GLU A 190 8.56 15.20 17.58
C GLU A 190 9.28 15.12 18.94
N PRO A 191 9.85 13.99 19.37
CA PRO A 191 10.54 13.94 20.66
C PRO A 191 11.84 14.75 20.69
N MET A 192 12.58 14.86 19.57
CA MET A 192 13.76 15.74 19.52
C MET A 192 13.38 17.21 19.54
N GLN A 193 12.28 17.59 18.91
CA GLN A 193 11.78 18.96 18.93
C GLN A 193 11.40 19.37 20.35
N TRP A 194 10.59 18.55 21.04
CA TRP A 194 10.22 18.80 22.42
C TRP A 194 11.44 18.89 23.34
N ALA A 195 12.39 17.93 23.23
CA ALA A 195 13.58 17.94 24.07
C ALA A 195 14.45 19.18 23.84
N TYR A 196 14.54 19.69 22.61
CA TYR A 196 15.26 20.93 22.34
C TYR A 196 14.52 22.17 22.85
N GLU A 197 13.18 22.19 22.76
CA GLU A 197 12.36 23.29 23.30
C GLU A 197 12.46 23.36 24.83
N GLU A 198 12.50 22.22 25.50
CA GLU A 198 12.58 22.12 26.97
C GLU A 198 13.99 22.37 27.52
N PHE A 199 15.01 21.75 26.90
CA PHE A 199 16.38 21.76 27.43
C PHE A 199 17.36 22.66 26.64
N GLY A 200 16.95 23.21 25.50
CA GLY A 200 17.79 24.13 24.71
C GLY A 200 19.10 23.48 24.23
N GLU A 201 20.22 24.20 24.36
CA GLU A 201 21.53 23.70 23.93
C GLU A 201 22.09 22.58 24.83
N GLU A 202 21.50 22.34 26.00
CA GLU A 202 21.93 21.27 26.91
C GLU A 202 21.78 19.87 26.30
N VAL A 203 20.92 19.72 25.29
CA VAL A 203 20.79 18.45 24.53
C VAL A 203 22.08 18.05 23.80
N TYR A 204 23.00 18.99 23.59
CA TYR A 204 24.27 18.73 22.91
C TYR A 204 25.40 18.35 23.88
N THR A 205 25.34 18.84 25.12
CA THR A 205 26.43 18.73 26.12
C THR A 205 26.08 17.79 27.26
N ASN A 206 24.84 17.80 27.73
CA ASN A 206 24.39 17.15 28.97
C ASN A 206 23.18 16.20 28.76
N LEU A 207 23.01 15.67 27.55
CA LEU A 207 21.87 14.81 27.16
C LEU A 207 21.61 13.64 28.13
N SER A 208 22.66 13.04 28.70
CA SER A 208 22.53 11.91 29.63
C SER A 208 21.77 12.25 30.92
N GLN A 209 21.76 13.53 31.33
CA GLN A 209 20.99 13.98 32.49
C GLN A 209 19.48 14.02 32.21
N TYR A 210 19.12 14.21 30.93
CA TYR A 210 17.74 14.38 30.48
C TYR A 210 17.15 13.13 29.84
N GLU A 211 17.96 12.08 29.63
CA GLU A 211 17.53 10.82 28.99
C GLU A 211 16.23 10.28 29.59
N LYS A 212 16.15 10.18 30.92
CA LYS A 212 14.95 9.70 31.60
C LYS A 212 13.74 10.60 31.33
N ALA A 213 13.91 11.92 31.43
CA ALA A 213 12.82 12.87 31.21
C ALA A 213 12.28 12.81 29.78
N ILE A 214 13.18 12.65 28.80
CA ILE A 214 12.83 12.51 27.38
C ILE A 214 12.03 11.23 27.13
N LEU A 215 12.49 10.10 27.67
CA LEU A 215 11.80 8.82 27.49
C LEU A 215 10.43 8.80 28.21
N ASP A 216 10.37 9.32 29.44
CA ASP A 216 9.11 9.45 30.20
C ASP A 216 8.10 10.33 29.45
N TRP A 217 8.56 11.41 28.78
CA TRP A 217 7.69 12.24 27.93
C TRP A 217 7.20 11.48 26.70
N CYS A 218 8.06 10.70 26.04
CA CYS A 218 7.67 9.88 24.88
C CYS A 218 6.58 8.85 25.24
N GLU A 219 6.69 8.23 26.43
CA GLU A 219 5.68 7.29 26.93
C GLU A 219 4.35 7.97 27.23
N LYS A 220 4.38 9.14 27.89
CA LYS A 220 3.17 9.92 28.19
C LYS A 220 2.42 10.40 26.95
N ASN A 221 3.13 10.63 25.85
CA ASN A 221 2.55 11.05 24.57
C ASN A 221 2.32 9.86 23.61
N GLU A 222 2.41 8.62 24.11
CA GLU A 222 2.09 7.40 23.35
C GLU A 222 2.89 7.24 22.04
N LEU A 223 4.14 7.73 21.99
CA LEU A 223 4.97 7.71 20.79
C LEU A 223 5.52 6.31 20.42
N ASN A 224 5.31 5.31 21.29
CA ASN A 224 5.59 3.89 21.03
C ASN A 224 6.96 3.61 20.38
N LEU A 225 8.02 4.26 20.89
CA LEU A 225 9.37 4.10 20.36
C LEU A 225 9.90 2.67 20.60
N ASN A 226 10.46 2.06 19.55
CA ASN A 226 11.17 0.79 19.73
C ASN A 226 12.56 1.01 20.36
N ALA A 227 13.20 -0.06 20.86
CA ALA A 227 14.49 0.02 21.55
C ALA A 227 15.60 0.73 20.73
N LYS A 228 15.58 0.59 19.39
CA LYS A 228 16.55 1.27 18.52
C LYS A 228 16.27 2.78 18.45
N GLN A 229 15.00 3.18 18.36
CA GLN A 229 14.58 4.57 18.33
C GLN A 229 14.93 5.27 19.65
N SER A 230 14.56 4.68 20.79
CA SER A 230 14.89 5.23 22.11
C SER A 230 16.40 5.42 22.29
N LYS A 231 17.20 4.40 21.93
CA LYS A 231 18.67 4.51 21.97
C LYS A 231 19.19 5.62 21.05
N THR A 232 18.64 5.75 19.85
CA THR A 232 19.08 6.77 18.89
C THR A 232 18.77 8.19 19.40
N LEU A 233 17.59 8.37 20.00
CA LEU A 233 17.13 9.63 20.60
C LEU A 233 18.02 10.09 21.75
N THR A 234 18.50 9.16 22.58
CA THR A 234 19.33 9.47 23.77
C THR A 234 20.83 9.40 23.51
N THR A 235 21.24 9.18 22.25
CA THR A 235 22.66 9.15 21.86
C THR A 235 23.15 10.55 21.46
N ALA A 236 24.16 11.05 22.18
CA ALA A 236 24.74 12.39 21.92
C ALA A 236 25.26 12.57 20.48
N ALA A 237 25.83 11.52 19.87
CA ALA A 237 26.31 11.58 18.49
C ALA A 237 25.19 11.90 17.47
N THR A 238 23.95 11.49 17.74
CA THR A 238 22.79 11.82 16.88
C THR A 238 22.54 13.32 16.87
N TRP A 239 22.54 13.94 18.05
CA TRP A 239 22.33 15.38 18.22
C TRP A 239 23.50 16.20 17.67
N GLN A 240 24.73 15.72 17.88
CA GLN A 240 25.94 16.35 17.34
C GLN A 240 25.93 16.38 15.81
N LYS A 241 25.48 15.30 15.17
CA LYS A 241 25.31 15.27 13.72
C LYS A 241 24.32 16.34 13.22
N GLY A 242 23.21 16.53 13.92
CA GLY A 242 22.21 17.55 13.59
C GLY A 242 22.78 18.98 13.65
N ILE A 243 23.51 19.31 14.73
CA ILE A 243 24.12 20.64 14.87
C ILE A 243 25.29 20.87 13.88
N GLU A 244 26.05 19.85 13.51
CA GLU A 244 27.07 19.92 12.46
C GLU A 244 26.45 20.22 11.08
N LEU A 245 25.31 19.61 10.77
CA LEU A 245 24.54 19.91 9.56
C LEU A 245 24.04 21.36 9.55
N ILE A 246 23.52 21.85 10.68
CA ILE A 246 23.11 23.25 10.83
C ILE A 246 24.29 24.19 10.58
N LYS A 247 25.43 23.94 11.23
CA LYS A 247 26.64 24.77 11.05
C LYS A 247 27.07 24.84 9.59
N THR A 248 27.08 23.68 8.91
CA THR A 248 27.44 23.61 7.49
C THR A 248 26.42 24.33 6.61
N ALA A 249 25.12 24.13 6.86
CA ALA A 249 24.07 24.79 6.12
C ALA A 249 24.05 26.31 6.35
N SER A 250 24.38 26.80 7.54
CA SER A 250 24.54 28.23 7.82
C SER A 250 25.72 28.84 7.07
N GLN A 251 26.85 28.12 6.94
CA GLN A 251 27.97 28.56 6.10
C GLN A 251 27.58 28.62 4.61
N LEU A 252 26.82 27.63 4.13
CA LEU A 252 26.28 27.63 2.78
C LEU A 252 25.32 28.80 2.56
N MET A 253 24.43 29.08 3.52
CA MET A 253 23.53 30.23 3.48
C MET A 253 24.29 31.56 3.39
N GLN A 254 25.38 31.72 4.14
CA GLN A 254 26.22 32.93 4.05
C GLN A 254 26.90 33.08 2.69
N THR A 255 27.21 31.97 2.02
CA THR A 255 27.92 31.97 0.72
C THR A 255 26.96 32.13 -0.46
N ILE A 256 25.82 31.44 -0.43
CA ILE A 256 24.86 31.35 -1.54
C ILE A 256 23.80 32.45 -1.43
N GLY A 257 23.49 32.90 -0.21
CA GLY A 257 22.44 33.87 0.08
C GLY A 257 21.10 33.22 0.44
N THR A 258 20.09 34.08 0.59
CA THR A 258 18.73 33.73 1.03
C THR A 258 17.68 33.94 -0.06
N GLU A 259 18.11 34.12 -1.31
CA GLU A 259 17.20 34.26 -2.46
C GLU A 259 16.51 32.93 -2.79
N GLU A 260 15.28 33.02 -3.30
CA GLU A 260 14.54 31.86 -3.77
C GLU A 260 15.03 31.44 -5.16
N HIS A 261 15.34 30.15 -5.32
CA HIS A 261 15.76 29.54 -6.56
C HIS A 261 14.64 28.66 -7.13
N HIS A 262 14.22 28.95 -8.37
CA HIS A 262 13.21 28.19 -9.10
C HIS A 262 13.78 26.97 -9.86
N ASP A 263 15.10 26.91 -10.03
CA ASP A 263 15.79 25.77 -10.65
C ASP A 263 16.68 25.06 -9.62
N PHE A 264 16.18 23.93 -9.13
CA PHE A 264 16.91 23.10 -8.17
C PHE A 264 18.21 22.51 -8.73
N ASN A 265 18.31 22.31 -10.06
CA ASN A 265 19.52 21.76 -10.68
C ASN A 265 20.67 22.76 -10.55
N LEU A 266 20.41 24.03 -10.91
CA LEU A 266 21.37 25.13 -10.74
C LEU A 266 21.69 25.38 -9.26
N PHE A 267 20.67 25.34 -8.39
CA PHE A 267 20.89 25.49 -6.95
C PHE A 267 21.79 24.39 -6.37
N SER A 268 21.55 23.12 -6.74
CA SER A 268 22.37 21.99 -6.29
C SER A 268 23.83 22.13 -6.76
N GLN A 269 24.06 22.63 -7.98
CA GLN A 269 25.41 22.94 -8.48
C GLN A 269 26.07 24.06 -7.68
N LYS A 270 25.36 25.15 -7.37
CA LYS A 270 25.87 26.22 -6.50
C LYS A 270 26.28 25.70 -5.12
N VAL A 271 25.50 24.77 -4.55
CA VAL A 271 25.86 24.11 -3.28
C VAL A 271 27.14 23.29 -3.43
N ASP A 272 27.31 22.53 -4.52
CA ASP A 272 28.54 21.79 -4.78
C ASP A 272 29.77 22.70 -4.92
N GLU A 273 29.63 23.81 -5.63
CA GLU A 273 30.69 24.81 -5.81
C GLU A 273 31.08 25.49 -4.49
N ALA A 274 30.08 25.83 -3.67
CA ALA A 274 30.30 26.41 -2.34
C ALA A 274 31.01 25.42 -1.40
N LEU A 275 30.57 24.16 -1.34
CA LEU A 275 31.23 23.11 -0.56
C LEU A 275 32.68 22.89 -1.00
N LYS A 276 32.92 22.85 -2.32
CA LYS A 276 34.26 22.70 -2.88
C LYS A 276 35.17 23.87 -2.51
N SER A 277 34.65 25.10 -2.58
CA SER A 277 35.39 26.32 -2.25
C SER A 277 35.72 26.39 -0.75
N ALA A 278 34.78 25.98 0.11
CA ALA A 278 34.96 25.89 1.56
C ALA A 278 35.85 24.70 2.00
N LYS A 279 36.19 23.78 1.07
CA LYS A 279 36.86 22.49 1.36
C LYS A 279 36.09 21.63 2.37
N THR A 280 34.79 21.83 2.50
CA THR A 280 33.91 21.06 3.39
C THR A 280 33.51 19.76 2.70
N LYS A 281 33.80 18.63 3.33
CA LYS A 281 33.39 17.31 2.84
C LYS A 281 32.10 16.88 3.54
N LEU A 282 31.06 16.64 2.75
CA LEU A 282 29.83 16.00 3.21
C LEU A 282 29.67 14.64 2.53
N SER A 283 29.11 13.67 3.24
CA SER A 283 28.60 12.45 2.62
C SER A 283 27.38 12.77 1.74
N ALA A 284 27.05 11.87 0.82
CA ALA A 284 25.86 12.02 -0.02
C ALA A 284 24.56 12.14 0.80
N SER A 285 24.49 11.43 1.94
CA SER A 285 23.34 11.50 2.85
C SER A 285 23.20 12.86 3.51
N GLU A 286 24.30 13.44 3.99
CA GLU A 286 24.31 14.75 4.65
C GLU A 286 24.00 15.89 3.67
N LYS A 287 24.60 15.86 2.47
CA LYS A 287 24.26 16.81 1.41
C LYS A 287 22.77 16.74 1.06
N ASN A 288 22.23 15.54 0.90
CA ASN A 288 20.81 15.36 0.62
C ASN A 288 19.92 15.83 1.78
N ALA A 289 20.35 15.68 3.04
CA ALA A 289 19.62 16.22 4.19
C ALA A 289 19.52 17.74 4.10
N ILE A 290 20.64 18.44 3.86
CA ILE A 290 20.67 19.90 3.68
C ILE A 290 19.76 20.32 2.52
N LEU A 291 19.95 19.72 1.33
CA LEU A 291 19.17 20.06 0.15
C LEU A 291 17.66 19.83 0.36
N ASN A 292 17.27 18.75 1.02
CA ASN A 292 15.87 18.47 1.32
C ASN A 292 15.28 19.43 2.37
N ALA A 293 16.07 19.86 3.36
CA ALA A 293 15.60 20.82 4.37
C ALA A 293 15.29 22.19 3.75
N VAL A 294 16.05 22.58 2.72
CA VAL A 294 15.93 23.89 2.09
C VAL A 294 15.14 23.89 0.78
N SER A 295 14.55 22.76 0.38
CA SER A 295 13.76 22.64 -0.85
C SER A 295 12.36 22.12 -0.63
N TRP A 296 11.42 22.54 -1.48
CA TRP A 296 10.02 22.14 -1.43
C TRP A 296 9.43 22.02 -2.82
N TYR A 297 8.35 21.25 -2.94
CA TYR A 297 7.65 21.10 -4.20
C TYR A 297 6.94 22.39 -4.59
N ASP A 298 7.10 22.80 -5.85
CA ASP A 298 6.34 23.88 -6.46
C ASP A 298 6.12 23.55 -7.94
N ALA A 299 4.88 23.67 -8.42
CA ALA A 299 4.53 23.34 -9.80
C ALA A 299 5.17 24.28 -10.84
N SER A 300 5.53 25.50 -10.44
CA SER A 300 6.19 26.51 -11.28
C SER A 300 7.71 26.35 -11.36
N ALA A 301 8.30 25.48 -10.53
CA ALA A 301 9.74 25.24 -10.55
C ALA A 301 10.16 24.37 -11.74
N GLU A 302 11.43 24.48 -12.12
CA GLU A 302 12.00 23.62 -13.16
C GLU A 302 12.00 22.15 -12.76
N LYS A 303 11.98 21.27 -13.77
CA LYS A 303 12.04 19.82 -13.54
C LYS A 303 13.41 19.46 -12.96
N VAL A 304 13.42 18.66 -11.91
CA VAL A 304 14.65 18.10 -11.34
C VAL A 304 15.16 16.99 -12.27
N ILE A 305 16.37 17.17 -12.78
CA ILE A 305 16.99 16.26 -13.73
C ILE A 305 17.91 15.32 -12.95
N LYS A 306 17.55 14.04 -12.87
CA LYS A 306 18.42 13.01 -12.24
C LYS A 306 19.62 12.67 -13.12
N GLY A 307 19.45 12.72 -14.43
CA GLY A 307 20.49 12.47 -15.42
C GLY A 307 19.96 12.73 -16.82
N THR A 308 20.89 12.93 -17.76
CA THR A 308 20.58 13.12 -19.17
C THR A 308 21.15 11.93 -19.94
N VAL A 309 20.28 11.21 -20.66
CA VAL A 309 20.71 10.11 -21.51
C VAL A 309 21.00 10.66 -22.90
N LYS A 310 22.23 10.51 -23.38
CA LYS A 310 22.56 10.76 -24.78
C LYS A 310 22.42 9.45 -25.54
N LEU A 311 21.38 9.32 -26.34
CA LEU A 311 21.16 8.17 -27.21
C LEU A 311 21.96 8.36 -28.51
N GLN A 312 22.76 7.37 -28.89
CA GLN A 312 23.40 7.31 -30.20
C GLN A 312 22.37 6.82 -31.24
N SER A 313 22.57 7.15 -32.52
CA SER A 313 21.60 6.93 -33.61
C SER A 313 20.98 5.52 -33.62
N GLU A 314 21.79 4.46 -33.52
CA GLU A 314 21.30 3.08 -33.53
C GLU A 314 20.44 2.73 -32.29
N LYS A 315 20.84 3.22 -31.12
CA LYS A 315 20.08 3.00 -29.87
C LYS A 315 18.79 3.81 -29.83
N LEU A 316 18.79 4.99 -30.44
CA LEU A 316 17.60 5.82 -30.59
C LEU A 316 16.58 5.12 -31.48
N GLU A 317 16.99 4.63 -32.66
CA GLU A 317 16.10 3.90 -33.56
C GLU A 317 15.48 2.65 -32.90
N GLN A 318 16.29 1.86 -32.19
CA GLN A 318 15.81 0.70 -31.44
C GLN A 318 14.79 1.08 -30.36
N LEU A 319 15.02 2.18 -29.64
CA LEU A 319 14.12 2.66 -28.60
C LEU A 319 12.79 3.16 -29.18
N LEU A 320 12.84 3.96 -30.25
CA LEU A 320 11.65 4.48 -30.93
C LEU A 320 10.79 3.34 -31.49
N GLN A 321 11.42 2.32 -32.06
CA GLN A 321 10.72 1.13 -32.53
C GLN A 321 10.09 0.34 -31.38
N HIS A 322 10.80 0.19 -30.25
CA HIS A 322 10.27 -0.51 -29.08
C HIS A 322 9.06 0.20 -28.46
N LEU A 323 9.13 1.53 -28.34
CA LEU A 323 8.06 2.35 -27.76
C LEU A 323 6.93 2.66 -28.75
N GLY A 324 7.16 2.44 -30.04
CA GLY A 324 6.20 2.76 -31.10
C GLY A 324 5.91 4.25 -31.19
N CYS A 325 6.90 5.10 -30.94
CA CYS A 325 6.75 6.56 -30.87
C CYS A 325 7.79 7.30 -31.72
N ALA A 326 7.53 8.58 -31.99
CA ALA A 326 8.48 9.49 -32.63
C ALA A 326 9.42 10.13 -31.59
N GLU A 327 10.57 10.63 -32.05
CA GLU A 327 11.60 11.22 -31.17
C GLU A 327 11.06 12.37 -30.30
N ASN A 328 10.18 13.20 -30.86
CA ASN A 328 9.54 14.29 -30.11
C ASN A 328 8.54 13.82 -29.04
N GLN A 329 8.16 12.55 -29.03
CA GLN A 329 7.26 11.95 -28.04
C GLN A 329 8.03 11.28 -26.89
N LEU A 330 9.36 11.13 -27.00
CA LEU A 330 10.18 10.45 -25.99
C LEU A 330 10.03 11.03 -24.57
N ALA A 331 9.76 12.33 -24.46
CA ALA A 331 9.50 12.98 -23.18
C ALA A 331 8.26 12.43 -22.45
N ASP A 332 7.26 11.92 -23.19
CA ASP A 332 6.07 11.28 -22.61
C ASP A 332 6.38 9.88 -22.04
N TYR A 333 7.52 9.31 -22.43
CA TYR A 333 8.05 8.03 -21.96
C TYR A 333 9.20 8.20 -20.95
N GLY A 334 9.46 9.42 -20.49
CA GLY A 334 10.46 9.72 -19.46
C GLY A 334 11.90 9.83 -19.96
N TYR A 335 12.12 10.04 -21.26
CA TYR A 335 13.43 10.25 -21.88
C TYR A 335 13.76 11.72 -22.13
#